data_AF-A0A1Q7ZZ68-F1
#
_entry.id   AF-A0A1Q7ZZ68-F1
#
_cell.length_a   1.000
_cell.length_b   1.000
_cell.length_c   1.000
_cell.angle_alpha   90.00
_cell.angle_beta   90.00
_cell.angle_gamma   90.00
#
_symmetry.space_group_name_H-M   'P 1'
#
loop_
_entity.id
_entity.type
_entity.pdbx_description
1 polymer ?
#
loop_
_entity_poly.entity_id
_entity_poly.type
_entity_poly.pdbx_seq_one_letter_code
_entity_poly.pdbx_strand_id
1 'polypeptide(L)'
;MITSLRVTTTPATKVNTTAALLACGAVAGPLFLVVVFIQAFTRRGFSMTIHPPSLLSLGDGGWIQVANFIVCGLLFVAAGAGLRRATRATWGPILIACVGAGMVIGGLFSADPGLGFPAGAPAGQPTTMTWHAMLHLTGFGIGYSALVAACFVYARRYWYSAIVGGVTALCFVYVMSGLSHGNLIPLWLALVVGWTWISIIPARQLARENRE
;
A
#
# COMPACT_ATOMS: atom_id res chain seq x y z
N MET A 1 13.43 55.04 -35.74
CA MET A 1 13.91 54.26 -34.57
C MET A 1 12.73 53.37 -34.14
N ILE A 2 12.72 52.09 -34.51
CA ILE A 2 11.60 51.18 -34.21
C ILE A 2 12.02 50.31 -33.02
N THR A 3 11.39 50.54 -31.88
CA THR A 3 11.61 49.79 -30.65
C THR A 3 10.93 48.42 -30.77
N SER A 4 11.72 47.36 -30.90
CA SER A 4 11.23 45.98 -30.90
C SER A 4 10.83 45.57 -29.48
N LEU A 5 9.54 45.29 -29.27
CA LEU A 5 9.03 44.71 -28.03
C LEU A 5 9.38 43.22 -27.98
N ARG A 6 10.30 42.85 -27.10
CA ARG A 6 10.63 41.45 -26.79
C ARG A 6 9.50 40.86 -25.95
N VAL A 7 8.65 40.05 -26.57
CA VAL A 7 7.70 39.19 -25.85
C VAL A 7 8.52 38.16 -25.08
N THR A 8 8.54 38.28 -23.76
CA THR A 8 9.13 37.27 -22.88
C THR A 8 8.06 36.23 -22.60
N THR A 9 8.05 35.15 -23.38
CA THR A 9 7.27 33.96 -23.04
C THR A 9 7.90 33.29 -21.83
N THR A 10 7.22 33.32 -20.69
CA THR A 10 7.58 32.50 -19.53
C THR A 10 7.52 31.03 -19.95
N PRO A 11 8.60 30.25 -19.87
CA PRO A 11 8.54 28.84 -20.22
C PRO A 11 7.57 28.15 -19.26
N ALA A 12 6.54 27.50 -19.81
CA ALA A 12 5.67 26.64 -19.03
C ALA A 12 6.54 25.58 -18.35
N THR A 13 6.47 25.48 -17.02
CA THR A 13 7.20 24.48 -16.25
C THR A 13 6.79 23.10 -16.76
N LYS A 14 7.66 22.44 -17.52
CA LYS A 14 7.41 21.06 -17.97
C LYS A 14 7.33 20.20 -16.71
N VAL A 15 6.13 19.70 -16.38
CA VAL A 15 5.98 18.74 -15.29
C VAL A 15 6.84 17.53 -15.64
N ASN A 16 7.84 17.23 -14.82
CA ASN A 16 8.58 15.97 -14.95
C ASN A 16 7.63 14.84 -14.53
N THR A 17 6.94 14.26 -15.52
CA THR A 17 5.95 13.20 -15.30
C THR A 17 6.57 11.99 -14.61
N THR A 18 7.84 11.66 -14.87
CA THR A 18 8.54 10.57 -14.16
C THR A 18 8.71 10.89 -12.68
N ALA A 19 9.15 12.10 -12.35
CA ALA A 19 9.27 12.55 -10.97
C ALA A 19 7.92 12.54 -10.25
N ALA A 20 6.84 13.00 -10.90
CA ALA A 20 5.49 12.96 -10.34
C ALA A 20 5.02 11.52 -10.05
N LEU A 21 5.24 10.58 -10.97
CA LEU A 21 4.90 9.17 -10.77
C LEU A 21 5.69 8.54 -9.60
N LEU A 22 6.98 8.88 -9.45
CA LEU A 22 7.77 8.42 -8.30
C LEU A 22 7.29 9.06 -6.99
N ALA A 23 6.92 10.34 -7.00
CA ALA A 23 6.36 11.02 -5.84
C ALA A 23 5.05 10.36 -5.35
N CYS A 24 4.20 9.87 -6.26
CA CYS A 24 3.01 9.10 -5.89
C CYS A 24 3.35 7.93 -4.96
N GLY A 25 4.36 7.13 -5.30
CA GLY A 25 4.79 5.99 -4.48
C GLY A 25 5.45 6.41 -3.17
N ALA A 26 6.18 7.52 -3.17
CA ALA A 26 6.81 8.06 -1.96
C ALA A 26 5.78 8.50 -0.90
N VAL A 27 4.62 9.00 -1.36
CA VAL A 27 3.53 9.47 -0.48
C VAL A 27 2.54 8.36 -0.10
N ALA A 28 2.33 7.37 -0.97
CA ALA A 28 1.30 6.35 -0.81
C ALA A 28 1.37 5.57 0.52
N GLY A 29 2.55 5.10 0.93
CA GLY A 29 2.68 4.34 2.17
C GLY A 29 2.44 5.18 3.43
N PRO A 30 3.09 6.33 3.60
CA PRO A 30 2.79 7.26 4.69
C PRO A 30 1.31 7.65 4.75
N LEU A 31 0.70 8.00 3.61
CA LEU A 31 -0.72 8.32 3.54
C LEU A 31 -1.59 7.16 4.06
N PHE A 32 -1.34 5.96 3.56
CA PHE A 32 -2.07 4.78 3.97
C PHE A 32 -1.96 4.52 5.48
N LEU A 33 -0.74 4.56 6.02
CA LEU A 33 -0.45 4.32 7.43
C LEU A 33 -1.13 5.38 8.32
N VAL A 34 -1.02 6.66 7.98
CA VAL A 34 -1.66 7.73 8.75
C VAL A 34 -3.17 7.54 8.80
N VAL A 35 -3.81 7.31 7.65
CA VAL A 35 -5.28 7.15 7.58
C VAL A 35 -5.75 5.89 8.29
N VAL A 36 -5.04 4.77 8.17
CA VAL A 36 -5.45 3.51 8.82
C VAL A 36 -5.25 3.57 10.35
N PHE A 37 -4.18 4.22 10.84
CA PHE A 37 -3.99 4.38 12.29
C PHE A 37 -4.98 5.36 12.89
N ILE A 38 -5.27 6.49 12.23
CA ILE A 38 -6.33 7.41 12.69
C ILE A 38 -7.64 6.63 12.86
N GLN A 39 -8.03 5.81 11.88
CA GLN A 39 -9.23 4.98 11.99
C GLN A 39 -9.10 3.92 13.10
N ALA A 40 -7.98 3.20 13.18
CA ALA A 40 -7.77 2.18 14.20
C ALA A 40 -7.91 2.73 15.64
N PHE A 41 -7.49 3.97 15.89
CA PHE A 41 -7.59 4.61 17.20
C PHE A 41 -8.94 5.31 17.47
N THR A 42 -9.69 5.65 16.43
CA THR A 42 -10.95 6.41 16.57
C THR A 42 -12.21 5.56 16.38
N ARG A 43 -12.10 4.41 15.72
CA ARG A 43 -13.23 3.56 15.39
C ARG A 43 -13.66 2.72 16.60
N ARG A 44 -14.85 3.01 17.11
CA ARG A 44 -15.41 2.28 18.27
C ARG A 44 -15.52 0.79 17.99
N GLY A 45 -15.14 -0.02 18.97
CA GLY A 45 -15.14 -1.47 18.87
C GLY A 45 -14.00 -2.05 18.04
N PHE A 46 -13.15 -1.22 17.41
CA PHE A 46 -11.97 -1.72 16.72
C PHE A 46 -10.82 -1.98 17.71
N SER A 47 -10.19 -3.15 17.61
CA SER A 47 -9.03 -3.52 18.42
C SER A 47 -7.94 -4.08 17.51
N MET A 48 -6.79 -3.42 17.45
CA MET A 48 -5.64 -3.86 16.63
C MET A 48 -5.12 -5.24 17.02
N THR A 49 -5.36 -5.67 18.27
CA THR A 49 -4.95 -6.99 18.75
C THR A 49 -5.68 -8.12 18.04
N ILE A 50 -6.93 -7.92 17.62
CA ILE A 50 -7.78 -8.99 17.05
C ILE A 50 -8.32 -8.66 15.67
N HIS A 51 -8.42 -7.39 15.29
CA HIS A 51 -8.98 -6.97 14.01
C HIS A 51 -7.88 -6.64 13.00
N PRO A 52 -7.93 -7.22 11.79
CA PRO A 52 -7.05 -6.80 10.72
C PRO A 52 -7.44 -5.39 10.23
N PRO A 53 -6.49 -4.63 9.68
CA PRO A 53 -6.75 -3.27 9.20
C PRO A 53 -7.88 -3.18 8.16
N SER A 54 -8.10 -4.25 7.39
CA SER A 54 -9.16 -4.29 6.37
C SER A 54 -10.57 -4.29 6.93
N LEU A 55 -10.80 -4.74 8.18
CA LEU A 55 -12.12 -4.64 8.79
C LEU A 55 -12.56 -3.18 8.97
N LEU A 56 -11.64 -2.21 9.03
CA LEU A 56 -11.98 -0.77 9.04
C LEU A 56 -12.74 -0.31 7.79
N SER A 57 -12.80 -1.12 6.72
CA SER A 57 -13.64 -0.86 5.55
C SER A 57 -15.14 -1.11 5.78
N LEU A 58 -15.50 -1.67 6.94
CA LEU A 58 -16.86 -2.06 7.27
C LEU A 58 -17.55 -1.07 8.21
N GLY A 59 -18.87 -1.05 8.14
CA GLY A 59 -19.72 -0.23 8.99
C GLY A 59 -19.65 1.25 8.63
N ASP A 60 -20.13 2.09 9.56
CA ASP A 60 -20.09 3.54 9.38
C ASP A 60 -18.63 4.01 9.19
N GLY A 61 -18.40 5.07 8.40
CA GLY A 61 -17.06 5.54 8.05
C GLY A 61 -16.18 4.57 7.23
N GLY A 62 -16.60 3.33 6.96
CA GLY A 62 -15.76 2.32 6.30
C GLY A 62 -15.34 2.69 4.87
N TRP A 63 -16.13 3.56 4.22
CA TRP A 63 -15.78 4.14 2.92
C TRP A 63 -14.44 4.88 2.94
N ILE A 64 -14.01 5.42 4.09
CA ILE A 64 -12.70 6.09 4.23
C ILE A 64 -11.58 5.08 4.00
N GLN A 65 -11.67 3.90 4.61
CA GLN A 65 -10.66 2.87 4.40
C GLN A 65 -10.74 2.26 2.99
N VAL A 66 -11.93 2.13 2.40
CA VAL A 66 -12.08 1.75 0.99
C VAL A 66 -11.39 2.76 0.07
N ALA A 67 -11.65 4.06 0.26
CA ALA A 67 -11.00 5.12 -0.49
C ALA A 67 -9.48 5.12 -0.28
N ASN A 68 -9.01 4.89 0.95
CA ASN A 68 -7.60 4.77 1.27
C ASN A 68 -6.92 3.61 0.51
N PHE A 69 -7.57 2.44 0.43
CA PHE A 69 -7.09 1.31 -0.37
C PHE A 69 -6.99 1.65 -1.85
N ILE A 70 -8.05 2.22 -2.43
CA ILE A 70 -8.10 2.54 -3.86
C ILE A 70 -7.09 3.62 -4.21
N VAL A 71 -7.07 4.74 -3.48
CA VAL A 71 -6.16 5.87 -3.74
C VAL A 71 -4.71 5.43 -3.61
N CYS A 72 -4.33 4.82 -2.49
CA CYS A 72 -2.94 4.37 -2.29
C CYS A 72 -2.55 3.27 -3.28
N GLY A 73 -3.50 2.39 -3.63
CA GLY A 73 -3.30 1.38 -4.66
C GLY A 73 -2.97 1.99 -6.02
N LEU A 74 -3.76 2.97 -6.48
CA LEU A 74 -3.51 3.71 -7.72
C LEU A 74 -2.18 4.47 -7.69
N LEU A 75 -1.82 5.07 -6.55
CA LEU A 75 -0.53 5.74 -6.37
C LEU A 75 0.65 4.76 -6.51
N PHE A 76 0.54 3.53 -5.99
CA PHE A 76 1.58 2.50 -6.19
C PHE A 76 1.62 1.97 -7.62
N VAL A 77 0.49 1.83 -8.31
CA VAL A 77 0.47 1.52 -9.76
C VAL A 77 1.21 2.60 -10.55
N ALA A 78 0.92 3.88 -10.26
CA ALA A 78 1.63 5.01 -10.84
C ALA A 78 3.14 4.97 -10.54
N ALA A 79 3.52 4.65 -9.29
CA ALA A 79 4.92 4.49 -8.89
C ALA A 79 5.64 3.38 -9.65
N GLY A 80 4.97 2.25 -9.90
CA GLY A 80 5.48 1.19 -10.77
C GLY A 80 5.81 1.71 -12.17
N ALA A 81 4.92 2.51 -12.77
CA ALA A 81 5.19 3.15 -14.05
C ALA A 81 6.38 4.14 -13.99
N GLY A 82 6.49 4.93 -12.91
CA GLY A 82 7.62 5.84 -12.67
C GLY A 82 8.95 5.09 -12.56
N LEU A 83 9.00 4.02 -11.77
CA LEU A 83 10.19 3.18 -11.59
C LEU A 83 10.59 2.48 -12.90
N ARG A 84 9.62 2.08 -13.73
CA ARG A 84 9.89 1.49 -15.04
C ARG A 84 10.50 2.49 -16.02
N ARG A 85 10.13 3.77 -15.92
CA ARG A 85 10.70 4.85 -16.76
C ARG A 85 12.09 5.25 -16.28
N ALA A 86 12.28 5.36 -14.97
CA ALA A 86 13.52 5.83 -14.37
C ALA A 86 14.62 4.77 -14.25
N THR A 87 14.33 3.50 -14.54
CA THR A 87 15.29 2.41 -14.38
C THR A 87 15.20 1.38 -15.51
N ARG A 88 16.27 0.61 -15.73
CA ARG A 88 16.24 -0.57 -16.62
C ARG A 88 15.65 -1.83 -15.95
N ALA A 89 15.05 -1.70 -14.76
CA ALA A 89 14.51 -2.84 -14.03
C ALA A 89 13.16 -3.29 -14.59
N THR A 90 12.88 -4.60 -14.51
CA THR A 90 11.59 -5.19 -14.93
C THR A 90 10.76 -5.61 -13.75
N TRP A 91 11.27 -6.53 -12.94
CA TRP A 91 10.51 -7.15 -11.85
C TRP A 91 10.18 -6.18 -10.72
N GLY A 92 11.11 -5.30 -10.33
CA GLY A 92 10.87 -4.31 -9.27
C GLY A 92 9.65 -3.43 -9.56
N PRO A 93 9.63 -2.70 -10.69
CA PRO A 93 8.46 -1.90 -11.09
C PRO A 93 7.14 -2.68 -11.20
N ILE A 94 7.17 -3.88 -11.80
CA ILE A 94 5.98 -4.73 -11.96
C ILE A 94 5.41 -5.13 -10.59
N LEU A 95 6.27 -5.61 -9.69
CA LEU A 95 5.83 -6.05 -8.37
C LEU A 95 5.24 -4.90 -7.54
N ILE A 96 5.83 -3.70 -7.61
CA ILE A 96 5.26 -2.50 -6.96
C ILE A 96 3.87 -2.17 -7.53
N ALA A 97 3.69 -2.26 -8.86
CA ALA A 97 2.38 -2.07 -9.47
C ALA A 97 1.38 -3.17 -9.05
N CYS A 98 1.82 -4.43 -8.90
CA CYS A 98 0.98 -5.51 -8.40
C CYS A 98 0.55 -5.31 -6.95
N VAL A 99 1.40 -4.72 -6.09
CA VAL A 99 0.98 -4.29 -4.74
C VAL A 99 -0.21 -3.33 -4.85
N GLY A 100 -0.07 -2.31 -5.69
CA GLY A 100 -1.13 -1.32 -5.92
C GLY A 100 -2.41 -1.91 -6.48
N ALA A 101 -2.32 -2.78 -7.49
CA ALA A 101 -3.47 -3.47 -8.08
C ALA A 101 -4.19 -4.36 -7.06
N GLY A 102 -3.42 -5.09 -6.22
CA GLY A 102 -3.97 -5.90 -5.13
C GLY A 102 -4.76 -5.06 -4.12
N MET A 103 -4.25 -3.87 -3.76
CA MET A 103 -4.97 -2.93 -2.90
C MET A 103 -6.26 -2.42 -3.53
N VAL A 104 -6.26 -2.10 -4.83
CA VAL A 104 -7.47 -1.67 -5.53
C VAL A 104 -8.52 -2.78 -5.52
N ILE A 105 -8.14 -4.02 -5.85
CA ILE A 105 -9.04 -5.18 -5.79
C ILE A 105 -9.59 -5.34 -4.36
N GLY A 106 -8.71 -5.30 -3.35
CA GLY A 106 -9.10 -5.39 -1.95
C GLY A 106 -10.02 -4.26 -1.48
N GLY A 107 -9.92 -3.07 -2.07
CA GLY A 107 -10.84 -1.97 -1.80
C GLY A 107 -12.19 -2.10 -2.49
N LEU A 108 -12.24 -2.68 -3.70
CA LEU A 108 -13.47 -2.83 -4.48
C LEU A 108 -14.42 -3.89 -3.92
N PHE A 109 -13.88 -4.92 -3.26
CA PHE A 109 -14.67 -5.99 -2.67
C PHE A 109 -14.65 -5.90 -1.15
N SER A 110 -15.79 -6.11 -0.50
CA SER A 110 -15.91 -6.03 0.96
C SER A 110 -15.36 -7.29 1.63
N ALA A 111 -14.73 -7.12 2.80
CA ALA A 111 -14.51 -8.22 3.73
C ALA A 111 -15.85 -8.65 4.38
N ASP A 112 -15.88 -9.88 4.92
CA ASP A 112 -16.99 -10.33 5.74
C ASP A 112 -16.84 -9.78 7.17
N PRO A 113 -17.93 -9.27 7.78
CA PRO A 113 -17.95 -8.92 9.20
C PRO A 113 -17.63 -10.11 10.09
N GLY A 114 -16.88 -9.88 11.16
CA GLY A 114 -16.52 -10.92 12.12
C GLY A 114 -15.77 -10.36 13.30
N LEU A 115 -15.49 -11.22 14.28
CA LEU A 115 -14.78 -10.85 15.52
C LEU A 115 -15.49 -9.74 16.31
N GLY A 116 -16.81 -9.60 16.14
CA GLY A 116 -17.62 -8.54 16.76
C GLY A 116 -17.47 -7.16 16.10
N PHE A 117 -16.81 -7.07 14.94
CA PHE A 117 -16.66 -5.82 14.19
C PHE A 117 -17.27 -5.87 12.77
N PRO A 118 -18.04 -4.84 12.37
CA PRO A 118 -18.52 -3.73 13.19
C PRO A 118 -19.58 -4.19 14.21
N ALA A 119 -20.08 -3.29 15.06
CA ALA A 119 -21.11 -3.62 16.05
C ALA A 119 -22.31 -4.34 15.38
N GLY A 120 -22.70 -5.49 15.94
CA GLY A 120 -23.71 -6.38 15.38
C GLY A 120 -23.15 -7.55 14.55
N ALA A 121 -21.84 -7.57 14.26
CA ALA A 121 -21.19 -8.70 13.61
C ALA A 121 -21.07 -9.92 14.55
N PRO A 122 -20.97 -11.15 14.00
CA PRO A 122 -20.69 -12.35 14.78
C PRO A 122 -19.42 -12.23 15.62
N ALA A 123 -19.42 -12.77 16.83
CA ALA A 123 -18.27 -12.69 17.75
C ALA A 123 -17.04 -13.51 17.29
N GLY A 124 -17.27 -14.56 16.51
CA GLY A 124 -16.21 -15.41 15.96
C GLY A 124 -15.75 -14.98 14.56
N GLN A 125 -14.79 -15.72 14.00
CA GLN A 125 -14.51 -15.62 12.57
C GLN A 125 -15.70 -16.14 11.75
N PRO A 126 -15.91 -15.60 10.53
CA PRO A 126 -16.87 -16.16 9.59
C PRO A 126 -16.58 -17.65 9.34
N THR A 127 -17.60 -18.50 9.47
CA THR A 127 -17.48 -19.95 9.18
C THR A 127 -17.56 -20.27 7.69
N THR A 128 -18.04 -19.31 6.90
CA THR A 128 -18.06 -19.35 5.44
C THR A 128 -17.60 -18.00 4.92
N MET A 129 -17.02 -18.00 3.72
CA MET A 129 -16.53 -16.79 3.05
C MET A 129 -17.49 -16.43 1.92
N THR A 130 -17.98 -15.19 1.89
CA THR A 130 -18.69 -14.69 0.72
C THR A 130 -17.73 -14.53 -0.47
N TRP A 131 -18.27 -14.50 -1.68
CA TRP A 131 -17.43 -14.30 -2.87
C TRP A 131 -16.75 -12.92 -2.86
N HIS A 132 -17.37 -11.89 -2.27
CA HIS A 132 -16.76 -10.57 -2.08
C HIS A 132 -15.56 -10.68 -1.16
N ALA A 133 -15.71 -11.32 -0.01
CA ALA A 133 -14.61 -11.49 0.94
C ALA A 133 -13.48 -12.36 0.35
N MET A 134 -13.81 -13.35 -0.48
CA MET A 134 -12.81 -14.14 -1.21
C MET A 134 -12.00 -13.26 -2.18
N LEU A 135 -12.64 -12.39 -2.97
CA LEU A 135 -11.94 -11.48 -3.87
C LEU A 135 -11.13 -10.40 -3.12
N HIS A 136 -11.67 -9.91 -2.00
CA HIS A 136 -10.99 -8.98 -1.11
C HIS A 136 -9.68 -9.60 -0.59
N LEU A 137 -9.76 -10.81 -0.01
CA LEU A 137 -8.58 -11.54 0.48
C LEU A 137 -7.61 -11.87 -0.65
N THR A 138 -8.12 -12.25 -1.83
CA THR A 138 -7.28 -12.54 -3.00
C THR A 138 -6.49 -11.32 -3.44
N GLY A 139 -7.13 -10.15 -3.51
CA GLY A 139 -6.47 -8.88 -3.84
C GLY A 139 -5.32 -8.57 -2.87
N PHE A 140 -5.59 -8.63 -1.56
CA PHE A 140 -4.54 -8.41 -0.56
C PHE A 140 -3.48 -9.51 -0.55
N GLY A 141 -3.84 -10.77 -0.80
CA GLY A 141 -2.89 -11.88 -0.92
C GLY A 141 -1.91 -11.69 -2.08
N ILE A 142 -2.41 -11.26 -3.24
CA ILE A 142 -1.57 -10.90 -4.40
C ILE A 142 -0.67 -9.72 -4.05
N GLY A 143 -1.24 -8.65 -3.50
CA GLY A 143 -0.49 -7.45 -3.17
C GLY A 143 0.61 -7.71 -2.14
N TYR A 144 0.30 -8.47 -1.10
CA TYR A 144 1.25 -8.81 -0.05
C TYR A 144 2.37 -9.72 -0.55
N SER A 145 2.03 -10.72 -1.36
CA SER A 145 3.02 -11.61 -2.00
C SER A 145 3.94 -10.82 -2.93
N ALA A 146 3.39 -9.87 -3.68
CA ALA A 146 4.16 -8.98 -4.55
C ALA A 146 5.09 -8.06 -3.74
N LEU A 147 4.66 -7.55 -2.59
CA LEU A 147 5.48 -6.75 -1.68
C LEU A 147 6.69 -7.55 -1.17
N VAL A 148 6.45 -8.77 -0.69
CA VAL A 148 7.53 -9.67 -0.22
C VAL A 148 8.49 -9.99 -1.36
N ALA A 149 7.99 -10.35 -2.54
CA ALA A 149 8.82 -10.61 -3.70
C ALA A 149 9.64 -9.36 -4.13
N ALA A 150 9.03 -8.17 -4.09
CA ALA A 150 9.71 -6.93 -4.41
C ALA A 150 10.88 -6.68 -3.46
N CYS A 151 10.70 -6.92 -2.15
CA CYS A 151 11.75 -6.80 -1.16
C CYS A 151 12.99 -7.62 -1.53
N PHE A 152 12.81 -8.88 -1.94
CA PHE A 152 13.92 -9.74 -2.38
C PHE A 152 14.52 -9.32 -3.73
N VAL A 153 13.71 -8.86 -4.68
CA VAL A 153 14.22 -8.33 -5.96
C VAL A 153 15.15 -7.13 -5.73
N TYR A 154 14.76 -6.22 -4.84
CA TYR A 154 15.54 -5.03 -4.48
C TYR A 154 16.66 -5.31 -3.47
N ALA A 155 16.70 -6.48 -2.83
CA ALA A 155 17.77 -6.87 -1.91
C ALA A 155 19.17 -6.85 -2.57
N ARG A 156 19.24 -7.15 -3.87
CA ARG A 156 20.47 -7.05 -4.67
C ARG A 156 21.07 -5.64 -4.71
N ARG A 157 20.24 -4.61 -4.56
CA ARG A 157 20.66 -3.20 -4.53
C ARG A 157 20.70 -2.64 -3.11
N TYR A 158 19.85 -3.14 -2.23
CA TYR A 158 19.59 -2.61 -0.91
C TYR A 158 19.42 -3.76 0.09
N TRP A 159 20.51 -4.17 0.75
CA TRP A 159 20.56 -5.35 1.63
C TRP A 159 19.42 -5.39 2.68
N TYR A 160 19.07 -4.24 3.27
CA TYR A 160 18.00 -4.15 4.26
C TYR A 160 16.63 -4.56 3.72
N SER A 161 16.44 -4.57 2.39
CA SER A 161 15.21 -5.04 1.76
C SER A 161 15.00 -6.54 2.01
N ALA A 162 16.07 -7.35 2.12
CA ALA A 162 15.92 -8.76 2.47
C ALA A 162 15.37 -8.93 3.90
N ILE A 163 15.80 -8.08 4.84
CA ILE A 163 15.32 -8.09 6.22
C ILE A 163 13.86 -7.67 6.27
N VAL A 164 13.50 -6.56 5.61
CA VAL A 164 12.10 -6.12 5.52
C VAL A 164 11.23 -7.21 4.89
N GLY A 165 11.66 -7.82 3.79
CA GLY A 165 10.96 -8.91 3.13
C GLY A 165 10.77 -10.12 4.03
N GLY A 166 11.81 -10.53 4.75
CA GLY A 166 11.77 -11.63 5.71
C GLY A 166 10.83 -11.35 6.87
N VAL A 167 10.94 -10.19 7.53
CA VAL A 167 10.04 -9.79 8.63
C VAL A 167 8.58 -9.75 8.16
N THR A 168 8.34 -9.12 7.01
CA THR A 168 7.01 -9.00 6.41
C THR A 168 6.43 -10.39 6.12
N ALA A 169 7.19 -11.26 5.46
CA ALA A 169 6.76 -12.62 5.17
C ALA A 169 6.48 -13.45 6.44
N LEU A 170 7.38 -13.40 7.43
CA LEU A 170 7.25 -14.17 8.67
C LEU A 170 6.02 -13.73 9.46
N CYS A 171 5.79 -12.43 9.62
CA CYS A 171 4.62 -11.92 10.32
C CYS A 171 3.31 -12.31 9.61
N PHE A 172 3.28 -12.29 8.28
CA PHE A 172 2.10 -12.71 7.51
C PHE A 172 1.83 -14.20 7.62
N VAL A 173 2.86 -15.03 7.45
CA VAL A 173 2.76 -16.49 7.60
C VAL A 173 2.33 -16.85 9.03
N TYR A 174 2.87 -16.18 10.05
CA TYR A 174 2.48 -16.38 11.44
C TYR A 174 0.97 -16.13 11.66
N VAL A 175 0.42 -15.09 11.03
CA VAL A 175 -1.01 -14.79 11.14
C VAL A 175 -1.86 -15.77 10.34
N MET A 176 -1.49 -16.05 9.09
CA MET A 176 -2.28 -16.90 8.18
C MET A 176 -2.21 -18.39 8.53
N SER A 177 -1.17 -18.84 9.22
CA SER A 177 -1.03 -20.22 9.69
C SER A 177 -1.93 -20.57 10.89
N GLY A 178 -2.61 -19.58 11.49
CA GLY A 178 -3.38 -19.78 12.72
C GLY A 178 -2.55 -19.80 14.01
N LEU A 179 -1.22 -19.78 13.90
CA LEU A 179 -0.29 -19.73 15.05
C LEU A 179 -0.42 -18.45 15.88
N SER A 180 -1.06 -17.42 15.32
CA SER A 180 -1.37 -16.17 16.00
C SER A 180 -2.31 -16.31 17.18
N HIS A 181 -3.14 -17.37 17.24
CA HIS A 181 -4.16 -17.55 18.28
C HIS A 181 -4.99 -16.28 18.54
N GLY A 182 -5.29 -15.53 17.47
CA GLY A 182 -6.04 -14.27 17.53
C GLY A 182 -5.20 -13.01 17.75
N ASN A 183 -3.87 -13.11 17.94
CA ASN A 183 -2.98 -11.96 18.05
C ASN A 183 -2.54 -11.43 16.69
N LEU A 184 -3.11 -10.30 16.27
CA LEU A 184 -2.82 -9.65 14.99
C LEU A 184 -1.78 -8.53 15.06
N ILE A 185 -1.15 -8.29 16.22
CA ILE A 185 -0.06 -7.30 16.33
C ILE A 185 1.07 -7.54 15.30
N PRO A 186 1.50 -8.79 15.00
CA PRO A 186 2.47 -9.04 13.94
C PRO A 186 2.01 -8.57 12.56
N LEU A 187 0.71 -8.64 12.24
CA LEU A 187 0.16 -8.10 10.99
C LEU A 187 0.36 -6.58 10.91
N TRP A 188 0.10 -5.87 12.01
CA TRP A 188 0.31 -4.41 12.10
C TRP A 188 1.78 -4.03 11.99
N LEU A 189 2.68 -4.80 12.62
CA LEU A 189 4.12 -4.60 12.46
C LEU A 189 4.54 -4.74 11.00
N ALA A 190 4.08 -5.80 10.35
CA ALA A 190 4.39 -6.06 8.95
C ALA A 190 3.82 -4.99 8.01
N LEU A 191 2.64 -4.46 8.34
CA LEU A 191 2.04 -3.33 7.65
C LEU A 191 2.95 -2.09 7.72
N VAL A 192 3.39 -1.70 8.92
CA VAL A 192 4.27 -0.55 9.13
C VAL A 192 5.60 -0.72 8.38
N VAL A 193 6.26 -1.86 8.58
CA VAL A 193 7.57 -2.14 7.98
C VAL A 193 7.47 -2.18 6.45
N GLY A 194 6.48 -2.90 5.92
CA GLY A 194 6.25 -3.06 4.49
C GLY A 194 5.88 -1.76 3.78
N TRP A 195 4.93 -0.99 4.34
CA TRP A 195 4.46 0.27 3.72
C TRP A 195 5.50 1.39 3.80
N THR A 196 6.31 1.39 4.86
CA THR A 196 7.46 2.30 4.95
C THR A 196 8.49 1.94 3.89
N TRP A 197 8.86 0.66 3.77
CA TRP A 197 9.85 0.21 2.79
C TRP A 197 9.42 0.48 1.35
N ILE A 198 8.18 0.16 0.99
CA ILE A 198 7.70 0.30 -0.39
C ILE A 198 7.70 1.76 -0.85
N SER A 199 7.56 2.71 0.06
CA SER A 199 7.59 4.15 -0.22
C SER A 199 9.01 4.70 -0.32
N ILE A 200 9.97 4.10 0.40
CA ILE A 200 11.39 4.48 0.33
C ILE A 200 11.97 4.23 -1.06
N ILE A 201 11.58 3.15 -1.75
CA ILE A 201 12.12 2.78 -3.06
C ILE A 201 11.89 3.88 -4.12
N PRO A 202 10.65 4.32 -4.42
CA PRO A 202 10.41 5.41 -5.36
C PRO A 202 10.92 6.77 -4.83
N ALA A 203 10.90 7.03 -3.52
CA ALA A 203 11.47 8.25 -2.94
C ALA A 203 12.99 8.36 -3.21
N ARG A 204 13.73 7.25 -3.06
CA ARG A 204 15.17 7.19 -3.37
C ARG A 204 15.44 7.38 -4.86
N GLN A 205 14.58 6.86 -5.73
CA GLN A 205 14.74 7.07 -7.17
C GLN A 205 14.42 8.52 -7.55
N LEU A 206 13.39 9.13 -6.96
CA LEU A 206 13.05 10.54 -7.15
C LEU A 206 14.21 11.45 -6.73
N ALA A 207 14.84 11.17 -5.59
CA ALA A 207 16.00 11.92 -5.12
C ALA A 207 17.24 11.77 -6.01
N ARG A 208 17.32 10.73 -6.85
CA ARG A 208 18.37 10.57 -7.87
C ARG A 208 18.02 11.34 -9.13
N GLU A 209 16.78 11.23 -9.60
CA GLU A 209 16.26 11.97 -10.76
C GLU A 209 16.44 13.48 -10.61
N ASN A 210 16.23 14.02 -9.41
CA ASN A 210 16.39 15.47 -9.16
C ASN A 210 17.85 15.95 -9.09
N ARG A 211 18.83 15.04 -9.10
CA ARG A 211 20.27 15.38 -9.07
C ARG A 211 20.92 15.33 -10.45
N GLU A 212 20.25 14.73 -11.43
CA GLU A 212 20.66 14.65 -12.84
C GLU A 212 20.08 15.82 -13.63
#